data_AF-A0AAC9A1C3-F1
#
_entry.id   AF-A0AAC9A1C3-F1
#
_cell.length_a   1.000
_cell.length_b   1.000
_cell.length_c   1.000
_cell.angle_alpha   90.00
_cell.angle_beta   90.00
_cell.angle_gamma   90.00
#
_symmetry.space_group_name_H-M   'P 1'
#
loop_
_entity.id
_entity.type
_entity.pdbx_description
1 polymer ?
#
loop_
_entity_poly.entity_id
_entity_poly.type
_entity_poly.pdbx_seq_one_letter_code
_entity_poly.pdbx_strand_id
1 'polypeptide(L)'
;MKKFLILGLVTVALTACTDVQVPFMSSAKTESSSSTSSSTPVFASLKEQLNGREFVIVTEGFNKKASIGFQGDRVYGFSGINRYFGDYQVSGGKLVFGEFGMSRQGASEEEMTKELQFLDLLKKNKSVKLSGGTLTLISTEGIELVFRDPKAVNTEKK
;
A
#
# COMPACT_ATOMS: atom_id res chain seq x y z
N MET A 1 -58.67 5.11 -5.14
CA MET A 1 -58.44 6.49 -4.68
C MET A 1 -57.19 7.00 -5.37
N LYS A 2 -57.34 8.04 -6.19
CA LYS A 2 -56.41 8.47 -7.23
C LYS A 2 -56.21 9.97 -7.04
N LYS A 3 -54.99 10.42 -6.77
CA LYS A 3 -54.60 11.84 -6.84
C LYS A 3 -53.13 11.93 -7.27
N PHE A 4 -52.94 12.04 -8.58
CA PHE A 4 -51.75 12.61 -9.18
C PHE A 4 -51.84 14.13 -9.05
N LEU A 5 -50.75 14.79 -8.68
CA LEU A 5 -50.61 16.23 -8.79
C LEU A 5 -49.39 16.53 -9.66
N ILE A 6 -49.67 16.98 -10.87
CA ILE A 6 -48.78 17.72 -11.77
C ILE A 6 -49.30 19.16 -11.78
N LEU A 7 -48.40 20.09 -12.16
CA LEU A 7 -48.61 21.48 -12.59
C LEU A 7 -48.22 22.52 -11.51
N GLY A 8 -47.33 23.48 -11.76
CA GLY A 8 -46.87 23.97 -13.05
C GLY A 8 -45.66 24.92 -13.00
N LEU A 9 -45.17 25.17 -14.21
CA LEU A 9 -44.18 26.14 -14.66
C LEU A 9 -44.56 27.58 -14.32
N VAL A 10 -43.61 28.35 -13.79
CA VAL A 10 -43.52 29.79 -14.03
C VAL A 10 -42.06 30.17 -14.24
N THR A 11 -41.68 30.41 -15.49
CA THR A 11 -40.46 31.10 -15.89
C THR A 11 -40.69 32.61 -15.83
N VAL A 12 -39.82 33.34 -15.12
CA VAL A 12 -39.68 34.79 -15.28
C VAL A 12 -38.21 35.09 -15.54
N ALA A 13 -37.93 35.53 -16.76
CA ALA A 13 -36.67 36.16 -17.12
C ALA A 13 -36.78 37.66 -16.84
N LEU A 14 -35.76 38.25 -16.20
CA LEU A 14 -35.56 39.68 -16.14
C LEU A 14 -34.12 39.99 -16.55
N THR A 15 -34.05 40.71 -17.65
CA THR A 15 -32.91 41.35 -18.28
C THR A 15 -32.36 42.54 -17.49
N ALA A 16 -31.04 42.75 -17.60
CA ALA A 16 -30.39 43.99 -18.05
C ALA A 16 -29.29 44.57 -17.12
N CYS A 17 -28.16 44.92 -17.78
CA CYS A 17 -27.23 46.04 -17.51
C CYS A 17 -26.36 45.95 -16.23
N THR A 18 -25.07 46.32 -16.18
CA THR A 18 -24.16 47.09 -17.06
C THR A 18 -22.73 46.84 -16.59
N ASP A 19 -21.79 46.96 -17.52
CA ASP A 19 -20.35 47.07 -17.32
C ASP A 19 -19.98 48.27 -16.43
N VAL A 20 -19.15 48.05 -15.40
CA VAL A 20 -18.31 49.09 -14.79
C VAL A 20 -16.94 48.49 -14.48
N GLN A 21 -15.97 48.82 -15.31
CA GLN A 21 -14.56 48.69 -15.02
C GLN A 21 -14.10 49.85 -14.12
N VAL A 22 -13.52 49.52 -12.96
CA VAL A 22 -12.73 50.46 -12.13
C VAL A 22 -11.32 49.90 -11.96
N PRO A 23 -10.26 50.68 -12.21
CA PRO A 23 -8.89 50.29 -11.89
C PRO A 23 -8.51 50.84 -10.52
N PHE A 24 -8.09 49.99 -9.58
CA PHE A 24 -7.22 50.43 -8.49
C PHE A 24 -6.42 49.27 -7.90
N MET A 25 -5.12 49.53 -7.73
CA MET A 25 -4.10 48.60 -7.26
C MET A 25 -4.25 48.30 -5.76
N SER A 26 -4.04 47.04 -5.36
CA SER A 26 -2.91 46.62 -4.51
C SER A 26 -3.25 45.42 -3.60
N SER A 27 -2.35 44.45 -3.65
CA SER A 27 -1.91 43.55 -2.58
C SER A 27 -2.69 42.27 -2.24
N ALA A 28 -2.01 41.18 -2.55
CA ALA A 28 -1.84 39.99 -1.72
C ALA A 28 -3.08 39.12 -1.47
N LYS A 29 -3.33 38.20 -2.40
CA LYS A 29 -3.38 36.78 -2.06
C LYS A 29 -2.96 35.98 -3.27
N THR A 30 -1.68 35.62 -3.28
CA THR A 30 -1.10 34.67 -4.22
C THR A 30 -2.05 33.48 -4.33
N GLU A 31 -2.50 33.30 -5.56
CA GLU A 31 -3.25 32.17 -6.04
C GLU A 31 -2.64 30.90 -5.45
N SER A 32 -3.53 29.97 -5.08
CA SER A 32 -3.15 28.60 -4.81
C SER A 32 -2.38 28.09 -6.02
N SER A 33 -1.06 28.25 -5.96
CA SER A 33 -0.11 27.51 -6.74
C SER A 33 -0.49 26.06 -6.53
N SER A 34 -0.97 25.48 -7.62
CA SER A 34 -0.99 24.07 -7.87
C SER A 34 0.39 23.49 -7.59
N SER A 35 0.68 23.24 -6.32
CA SER A 35 1.68 22.26 -5.95
C SER A 35 1.03 20.90 -6.18
N THR A 36 0.99 20.51 -7.45
CA THR A 36 1.20 19.11 -7.84
C THR A 36 2.59 18.76 -7.32
N SER A 37 2.67 18.44 -6.03
CA SER A 37 3.83 17.80 -5.43
C SER A 37 3.87 16.39 -6.00
N SER A 38 4.66 16.24 -7.05
CA SER A 38 5.08 14.96 -7.60
C SER A 38 5.67 14.10 -6.48
N SER A 39 4.83 13.25 -5.88
CA SER A 39 5.18 12.31 -4.82
C SER A 39 5.98 11.10 -5.32
N THR A 40 6.49 11.17 -6.54
CA THR A 40 7.18 10.08 -7.23
C THR A 40 8.69 10.37 -7.29
N PRO A 41 9.43 10.10 -6.19
CA PRO A 41 10.72 9.41 -6.40
C PRO A 41 11.09 8.36 -5.31
N VAL A 42 10.44 8.33 -4.15
CA VAL A 42 10.87 7.47 -3.02
C VAL A 42 10.22 6.08 -3.06
N PHE A 43 9.03 5.95 -3.66
CA PHE A 43 8.31 4.67 -3.68
C PHE A 43 8.53 3.87 -4.96
N ALA A 44 8.83 4.55 -6.07
CA ALA A 44 9.38 3.90 -7.26
C ALA A 44 10.70 3.19 -6.91
N SER A 45 11.57 3.85 -6.14
CA SER A 45 12.83 3.26 -5.70
C SER A 45 12.64 2.06 -4.77
N LEU A 46 11.67 2.08 -3.84
CA LEU A 46 11.41 0.92 -2.99
C LEU A 46 10.99 -0.31 -3.81
N LYS A 47 10.10 -0.13 -4.79
CA LYS A 47 9.64 -1.24 -5.62
C LYS A 47 10.78 -1.84 -6.44
N GLU A 48 11.61 -0.99 -7.04
CA GLU A 48 12.83 -1.40 -7.76
C GLU A 48 13.81 -2.12 -6.83
N GLN A 49 14.00 -1.63 -5.61
CA GLN A 49 14.90 -2.23 -4.62
C GLN A 49 14.42 -3.57 -4.06
N LEU A 50 13.12 -3.86 -4.12
CA LEU A 50 12.54 -5.14 -3.72
C LEU A 50 12.55 -6.16 -4.86
N ASN A 51 12.42 -5.70 -6.11
CA ASN A 51 12.26 -6.54 -7.27
C ASN A 51 13.42 -7.56 -7.43
N GLY A 52 13.09 -8.84 -7.58
CA GLY A 52 14.05 -9.93 -7.72
C GLY A 52 14.67 -10.41 -6.41
N ARG A 53 14.24 -9.88 -5.25
CA ARG A 53 14.76 -10.26 -3.94
C ARG A 53 13.78 -11.13 -3.17
N GLU A 54 14.35 -11.97 -2.32
CA GLU A 54 13.63 -12.81 -1.37
C GLU A 54 14.26 -12.61 0.02
N PHE A 55 13.40 -12.55 1.03
CA PHE A 55 13.78 -12.34 2.41
C PHE A 55 13.19 -13.45 3.29
N VAL A 56 13.93 -13.88 4.29
CA VAL A 56 13.52 -14.92 5.25
C VAL A 56 13.25 -14.27 6.61
N ILE A 57 12.19 -14.70 7.29
CA ILE A 57 11.80 -14.13 8.58
C ILE A 57 12.88 -14.36 9.64
N VAL A 58 13.09 -13.37 10.49
CA VAL A 58 13.92 -13.47 11.70
C VAL A 58 13.15 -13.13 12.98
N THR A 59 11.92 -12.60 12.85
CA THR A 59 11.00 -12.45 13.99
C THR A 59 10.64 -13.81 14.57
N GLU A 60 10.81 -13.95 15.89
CA GLU A 60 10.43 -15.16 16.63
C GLU A 60 8.91 -15.37 16.69
N GLY A 61 8.48 -16.59 17.00
CA GLY A 61 7.05 -16.96 17.07
C GLY A 61 6.46 -17.46 15.75
N PHE A 62 7.19 -17.31 14.65
CA PHE A 62 6.83 -17.82 13.32
C PHE A 62 7.74 -18.97 12.89
N ASN A 63 7.37 -19.66 11.80
CA ASN A 63 8.24 -20.66 11.19
C ASN A 63 9.50 -19.99 10.63
N LYS A 64 10.70 -20.44 11.06
CA LYS A 64 11.99 -19.85 10.65
C LYS A 64 12.30 -19.96 9.15
N LYS A 65 11.54 -20.76 8.41
CA LYS A 65 11.63 -20.86 6.95
C LYS A 65 10.63 -19.95 6.23
N ALA A 66 9.75 -19.26 6.95
CA ALA A 66 8.80 -18.36 6.30
C ALA A 66 9.54 -17.25 5.55
N SER A 67 9.09 -16.95 4.35
CA SER A 67 9.76 -16.04 3.44
C SER A 67 8.79 -15.15 2.70
N ILE A 68 9.31 -14.03 2.20
CA ILE A 68 8.62 -13.10 1.31
C ILE A 68 9.57 -12.68 0.20
N GLY A 69 9.12 -12.81 -1.04
CA GLY A 69 9.86 -12.43 -2.24
C GLY A 69 9.01 -11.61 -3.18
N PHE A 70 9.68 -10.81 -4.01
CA PHE A 70 9.05 -9.82 -4.88
C PHE A 70 9.56 -9.94 -6.31
N GLN A 71 8.65 -9.88 -7.29
CA GLN A 71 8.98 -9.90 -8.71
C GLN A 71 7.95 -9.07 -9.50
N GLY A 72 8.33 -7.89 -9.99
CA GLY A 72 7.45 -6.94 -10.65
C GLY A 72 6.31 -6.50 -9.72
N ASP A 73 5.08 -6.87 -10.08
CA ASP A 73 3.86 -6.61 -9.29
C ASP A 73 3.43 -7.80 -8.43
N ARG A 74 4.26 -8.85 -8.39
CA ARG A 74 3.97 -10.11 -7.70
C ARG A 74 4.73 -10.19 -6.39
N VAL A 75 4.04 -10.70 -5.38
CA VAL A 75 4.64 -11.20 -4.14
C VAL A 75 4.46 -12.72 -4.09
N TYR A 76 5.44 -13.40 -3.52
CA TYR A 76 5.38 -14.84 -3.27
C TYR A 76 6.15 -15.18 -2.00
N GLY A 77 5.99 -16.40 -1.50
CA GLY A 77 6.79 -16.85 -0.37
C GLY A 77 6.33 -18.19 0.18
N PHE A 78 6.91 -18.54 1.33
CA PHE A 78 6.48 -19.67 2.15
C PHE A 78 5.92 -19.12 3.47
N SER A 79 4.71 -19.51 3.85
CA SER A 79 4.06 -19.05 5.08
C SER A 79 4.36 -19.93 6.31
N GLY A 80 5.16 -20.98 6.12
CA GLY A 80 5.51 -21.95 7.16
C GLY A 80 4.95 -23.34 6.90
N ILE A 81 3.82 -23.44 6.18
CA ILE A 81 3.23 -24.70 5.73
C ILE A 81 3.04 -24.69 4.21
N ASN A 82 2.43 -23.63 3.70
CA ASN A 82 2.09 -23.49 2.30
C ASN A 82 2.99 -22.50 1.58
N ARG A 83 3.09 -22.67 0.26
CA ARG A 83 3.55 -21.59 -0.61
C ARG A 83 2.38 -20.66 -0.86
N TYR A 84 2.65 -19.35 -0.86
CA TYR A 84 1.66 -18.33 -1.16
C TYR A 84 2.15 -17.41 -2.27
N PHE A 85 1.21 -16.77 -2.95
CA PHE A 85 1.48 -15.78 -3.98
C PHE A 85 0.31 -14.81 -4.13
N GLY A 86 0.58 -13.65 -4.69
CA GLY A 86 -0.44 -12.65 -4.95
C GLY A 86 0.13 -11.39 -5.55
N ASP A 87 -0.70 -10.35 -5.53
CA ASP A 87 -0.38 -9.05 -6.09
C ASP A 87 0.05 -8.12 -4.96
N TYR A 88 0.94 -7.19 -5.25
CA TYR A 88 1.25 -6.13 -4.29
C TYR A 88 1.50 -4.79 -4.98
N GLN A 89 1.32 -3.72 -4.24
CA GLN A 89 1.65 -2.37 -4.64
C GLN A 89 2.39 -1.64 -3.52
N VAL A 90 3.24 -0.69 -3.89
CA VAL A 90 3.85 0.24 -2.94
C VAL A 90 3.07 1.54 -2.99
N SER A 91 2.50 1.96 -1.87
CA SER A 91 1.72 3.20 -1.79
C SER A 91 1.83 3.83 -0.42
N GLY A 92 2.11 5.13 -0.34
CA GLY A 92 2.12 5.87 0.92
C GLY A 92 3.00 5.28 2.02
N GLY A 93 4.17 4.70 1.68
CA GLY A 93 5.09 4.12 2.66
C GLY A 93 4.68 2.76 3.22
N LYS A 94 3.75 2.07 2.57
CA LYS A 94 3.37 0.68 2.88
C LYS A 94 3.33 -0.19 1.62
N LEU A 95 3.49 -1.49 1.83
CA LEU A 95 3.07 -2.52 0.89
C LEU A 95 1.58 -2.77 1.08
N VAL A 96 0.83 -2.75 -0.01
CA VAL A 96 -0.59 -3.11 -0.05
C VAL A 96 -0.69 -4.41 -0.83
N PHE A 97 -1.11 -5.47 -0.15
CA PHE A 97 -1.24 -6.79 -0.75
C PHE A 97 -2.68 -7.03 -1.21
N GLY A 98 -2.82 -7.70 -2.35
CA GLY A 98 -4.09 -8.23 -2.80
C GLY A 98 -4.47 -9.51 -2.05
N GLU A 99 -5.40 -10.26 -2.63
CA GLU A 99 -5.72 -11.60 -2.14
C GLU A 99 -4.55 -12.57 -2.36
N PHE A 100 -4.33 -13.46 -1.40
CA PHE A 100 -3.30 -14.48 -1.48
C PHE A 100 -3.88 -15.79 -2.00
N GLY A 101 -3.31 -16.30 -3.08
CA GLY A 101 -3.40 -17.72 -3.43
C GLY A 101 -2.42 -18.53 -2.60
N MET A 102 -2.76 -19.80 -2.33
CA MET A 102 -1.92 -20.71 -1.56
C MET A 102 -2.04 -22.16 -2.05
N SER A 103 -0.99 -22.93 -1.84
CA SER A 103 -1.07 -24.40 -1.92
C SER A 103 -1.97 -24.97 -0.82
N ARG A 104 -2.27 -26.27 -0.88
CA ARG A 104 -3.05 -26.98 0.14
C ARG A 104 -2.27 -28.16 0.71
N GLN A 105 -1.43 -27.86 1.69
CA GLN A 105 -0.79 -28.86 2.54
C GLN A 105 -1.42 -28.82 3.93
N GLY A 106 -1.70 -29.99 4.50
CA GLY A 106 -2.17 -30.13 5.86
C GLY A 106 -1.02 -30.03 6.87
N ALA A 107 -1.32 -29.51 8.05
CA ALA A 107 -0.41 -29.40 9.18
C ALA A 107 -1.21 -29.47 10.49
N SER A 108 -0.53 -29.38 11.64
CA SER A 108 -1.23 -29.27 12.93
C SER A 108 -2.02 -27.97 13.04
N GLU A 109 -3.04 -27.93 13.91
CA GLU A 109 -3.86 -26.74 14.14
C GLU A 109 -3.03 -25.53 14.60
N GLU A 110 -2.01 -25.76 15.43
CA GLU A 110 -1.10 -24.72 15.89
C GLU A 110 -0.29 -24.11 14.73
N GLU A 111 0.21 -24.94 13.83
CA GLU A 111 0.97 -24.47 12.66
C GLU A 111 0.06 -23.71 11.69
N MET A 112 -1.16 -24.21 11.44
CA MET A 112 -2.13 -23.54 10.58
C MET A 112 -2.53 -22.17 11.15
N THR A 113 -2.70 -22.08 12.47
CA THR A 113 -2.99 -20.82 13.15
C THR A 113 -1.85 -19.81 12.95
N LYS A 114 -0.59 -20.24 13.07
CA LYS A 114 0.58 -19.38 12.83
C LYS A 114 0.72 -18.95 11.37
N GLU A 115 0.40 -19.83 10.41
CA GLU A 115 0.36 -19.50 8.98
C GLU A 115 -0.68 -18.41 8.69
N LEU A 116 -1.89 -18.54 9.23
CA LEU A 116 -2.94 -17.53 9.06
C LEU A 116 -2.54 -16.20 9.71
N GLN A 117 -1.99 -16.23 10.92
CA GLN A 117 -1.49 -15.04 11.60
C GLN A 117 -0.40 -14.33 10.78
N PHE A 118 0.56 -15.08 10.23
CA PHE A 118 1.62 -14.52 9.39
C PHE A 118 1.04 -13.78 8.17
N LEU A 119 0.13 -14.43 7.42
CA LEU A 119 -0.48 -13.84 6.23
C LEU A 119 -1.38 -12.64 6.55
N ASP A 120 -2.10 -12.68 7.68
CA ASP A 120 -2.93 -11.57 8.15
C ASP A 120 -2.08 -10.33 8.51
N LEU A 121 -0.95 -10.53 9.19
CA LEU A 121 -0.01 -9.44 9.50
C LEU A 121 0.58 -8.82 8.24
N LEU A 122 0.86 -9.62 7.20
CA LEU A 122 1.25 -9.09 5.89
C LEU A 122 0.13 -8.22 5.29
N LYS A 123 -1.11 -8.72 5.23
CA LYS A 123 -2.26 -7.95 4.69
C LYS A 123 -2.49 -6.65 5.45
N LYS A 124 -2.31 -6.67 6.76
CA LYS A 124 -2.45 -5.51 7.66
C LYS A 124 -1.21 -4.61 7.70
N ASN A 125 -0.34 -4.66 6.69
CA ASN A 125 0.86 -3.84 6.69
C ASN A 125 0.55 -2.32 6.67
N LYS A 126 1.04 -1.61 7.69
CA LYS A 126 0.88 -0.17 7.90
C LYS A 126 2.10 0.62 7.42
N SER A 127 3.31 0.06 7.53
CA SER A 127 4.52 0.70 7.03
C SER A 127 5.60 -0.31 6.65
N VAL A 128 6.45 0.07 5.70
CA VAL A 128 7.59 -0.72 5.26
C VAL A 128 8.89 0.08 5.38
N LYS A 129 9.95 -0.59 5.82
CA LYS A 129 11.31 -0.07 5.82
C LYS A 129 12.26 -1.10 5.20
N LEU A 130 13.06 -0.67 4.26
CA LEU A 130 14.14 -1.45 3.67
C LEU A 130 15.48 -0.78 4.00
N SER A 131 16.43 -1.54 4.53
CA SER A 131 17.77 -1.05 4.86
C SER A 131 18.80 -2.14 4.59
N GLY A 132 19.49 -2.01 3.45
CA GLY A 132 20.41 -3.03 2.94
C GLY A 132 19.73 -4.38 2.77
N GLY A 133 20.20 -5.38 3.52
CA GLY A 133 19.62 -6.73 3.56
C GLY A 133 18.44 -6.91 4.51
N THR A 134 17.92 -5.87 5.15
CA THR A 134 16.84 -6.00 6.15
C THR A 134 15.55 -5.36 5.65
N LEU A 135 14.47 -6.15 5.64
CA LEU A 135 13.11 -5.70 5.39
C LEU A 135 12.33 -5.74 6.70
N THR A 136 11.71 -4.62 7.09
CA THR A 136 10.84 -4.53 8.25
C THR A 136 9.46 -4.09 7.80
N LEU A 137 8.45 -4.87 8.17
CA LEU A 137 7.03 -4.59 7.95
C LEU A 137 6.37 -4.40 9.31
N ILE A 138 5.59 -3.33 9.46
CA ILE A 138 4.86 -3.06 10.70
C ILE A 138 3.37 -3.14 10.39
N SER A 139 2.66 -4.00 11.09
CA SER A 139 1.21 -4.14 10.93
C SER A 139 0.43 -2.97 11.54
N THR A 140 -0.86 -2.86 11.22
CA THR A 140 -1.77 -1.88 11.85
C THR A 140 -1.91 -2.08 13.36
N GLU A 141 -1.64 -3.29 13.85
CA GLU A 141 -1.67 -3.66 15.27
C GLU A 141 -0.35 -3.34 15.99
N GLY A 142 0.66 -2.82 15.27
CA GLY A 142 1.96 -2.48 15.83
C GLY A 142 2.94 -3.66 15.96
N ILE A 143 2.57 -4.84 15.45
CA ILE A 143 3.45 -6.01 15.41
C ILE A 143 4.45 -5.85 14.27
N GLU A 144 5.74 -6.06 14.56
CA GLU A 144 6.84 -5.96 13.60
C GLU A 144 7.26 -7.33 13.06
N LEU A 145 7.28 -7.45 11.74
CA LEU A 145 7.87 -8.57 11.02
C LEU A 145 9.19 -8.13 10.40
N VAL A 146 10.29 -8.72 10.84
CA VAL A 146 11.64 -8.45 10.36
C VAL A 146 12.12 -9.64 9.54
N PHE A 147 12.66 -9.34 8.36
CA PHE A 147 13.18 -10.32 7.43
C PHE A 147 14.61 -9.94 7.00
N ARG A 148 15.40 -10.96 6.64
CA ARG A 148 16.76 -10.81 6.13
C ARG A 148 16.90 -11.41 4.74
N ASP A 149 17.58 -10.68 3.87
CA ASP A 149 17.99 -11.15 2.55
C ASP A 149 19.20 -12.09 2.73
N PRO A 150 19.05 -13.40 2.46
CA PRO A 150 20.13 -14.36 2.64
C PRO A 150 21.30 -14.12 1.68
N LYS A 151 21.09 -13.39 0.57
CA LYS A 151 22.15 -13.05 -0.40
C LYS A 151 22.94 -11.81 0.02
N ALA A 152 22.37 -10.91 0.83
CA ALA A 152 23.01 -9.66 1.23
C ALA A 152 24.19 -9.84 2.20
N VAL A 153 24.26 -10.96 2.93
CA VAL A 153 25.34 -11.25 3.89
C VAL A 153 26.70 -11.48 3.20
N ASN A 154 26.72 -11.76 1.90
CA ASN A 154 27.95 -12.04 1.15
C ASN A 154 28.64 -10.79 0.57
N THR A 155 28.07 -9.59 0.73
CA THR A 155 28.59 -8.37 0.10
C THR A 155 29.46 -7.49 1.02
N GLU A 156 29.51 -7.79 2.32
CA GLU A 156 30.30 -7.02 3.32
C GLU A 156 31.68 -7.65 3.64
N LYS A 157 32.09 -8.70 2.92
CA LYS A 157 33.37 -9.42 3.13
C LYS A 157 34.36 -9.31 1.96
N LYS A 158 34.34 -8.23 1.19
CA LYS A 158 35.38 -7.98 0.17
C LYS A 158 36.19 -6.75 0.50
#